data_AF-A0A834MTL0-F1
#
_entry.id   AF-A0A834MTL0-F1
#
_cell.length_a   1.000
_cell.length_b   1.000
_cell.length_c   1.000
_cell.angle_alpha   90.00
_cell.angle_beta   90.00
_cell.angle_gamma   90.00
#
_symmetry.space_group_name_H-M   'P 1'
#
loop_
_entity.id
_entity.type
_entity.pdbx_description
1 polymer ?
#
loop_
_entity_poly.entity_id
_entity_poly.type
_entity_poly.pdbx_seq_one_letter_code
_entity_poly.pdbx_strand_id
1 'polypeptide(L)'
;MDEQMDNEFWFLLYQIRPYAALIPSPNARTIVTAWIQTLCRLSCNKCSKMKGLRNDYAYALYGYVRDLRIAGPFEDYPPVKYLESLPEAARQAAKKHPLTSPFSQEADSFILQQPTTEEGAFCYIAVTGDVIETTAK
;
A
#
# COMPACT_ATOMS: atom_id res chain seq x y z
N MET A 1 -19.71 -0.39 -19.29
CA MET A 1 -19.12 -0.73 -17.98
C MET A 1 -17.65 -1.11 -18.11
N ASP A 2 -17.29 -2.07 -18.98
CA ASP A 2 -15.89 -2.49 -19.19
C ASP A 2 -14.95 -1.38 -19.70
N GLU A 3 -15.38 -0.59 -20.68
CA GLU A 3 -14.59 0.53 -21.21
C GLU A 3 -14.34 1.62 -20.17
N GLN A 4 -15.34 1.88 -19.32
CA GLN A 4 -15.22 2.83 -18.21
C GLN A 4 -14.17 2.38 -17.20
N MET A 5 -14.15 1.09 -16.83
CA MET A 5 -13.13 0.55 -15.93
C MET A 5 -11.72 0.65 -16.53
N ASP A 6 -11.56 0.49 -17.84
CA ASP A 6 -10.27 0.65 -18.50
C ASP A 6 -9.83 2.12 -18.53
N ASN A 7 -10.74 3.05 -18.82
CA ASN A 7 -10.45 4.48 -18.78
C ASN A 7 -10.06 4.94 -17.37
N GLU A 8 -10.77 4.48 -16.35
CA GLU A 8 -10.46 4.73 -14.94
C GLU A 8 -9.07 4.21 -14.57
N PHE A 9 -8.72 2.99 -14.99
CA PHE A 9 -7.40 2.43 -14.76
C PHE A 9 -6.29 3.27 -15.40
N TRP A 10 -6.47 3.69 -16.66
CA TRP A 10 -5.47 4.52 -17.34
C TRP A 10 -5.32 5.89 -16.70
N PHE A 11 -6.42 6.48 -16.25
CA PHE A 11 -6.40 7.73 -15.49
C PHE A 11 -5.62 7.58 -14.17
N LEU A 12 -5.89 6.53 -13.41
CA LEU A 12 -5.14 6.23 -12.19
C LEU A 12 -3.65 6.02 -12.47
N LEU A 13 -3.30 5.27 -13.52
CA LEU A 13 -1.89 5.08 -13.89
C LEU A 13 -1.19 6.37 -14.29
N TYR A 14 -1.90 7.26 -15.00
CA TYR A 14 -1.37 8.58 -15.34
C TYR A 14 -1.02 9.39 -14.09
N GLN A 15 -1.81 9.26 -13.02
CA GLN A 15 -1.55 9.89 -11.74
C GLN A 15 -0.47 9.17 -10.91
N ILE A 16 -0.49 7.84 -10.86
CA ILE A 16 0.43 7.03 -10.03
C ILE A 16 1.89 7.22 -10.47
N ARG A 17 2.16 7.20 -11.78
CA ARG A 17 3.53 7.24 -12.33
C ARG A 17 4.39 8.42 -11.83
N PRO A 18 3.93 9.68 -11.90
CA PRO A 18 4.74 10.80 -11.40
C PRO A 18 4.98 10.70 -9.90
N TYR A 19 3.98 10.34 -9.09
CA TYR A 19 4.18 10.15 -7.65
C TYR A 19 5.15 9.02 -7.34
N ALA A 20 5.05 7.89 -8.06
CA ALA A 20 5.98 6.77 -7.91
C ALA A 20 7.44 7.19 -8.18
N ALA A 21 7.69 8.07 -9.15
CA ALA A 21 9.03 8.58 -9.43
C ALA A 21 9.59 9.47 -8.31
N LEU A 22 8.70 10.13 -7.55
CA LEU A 22 9.04 11.04 -6.45
C LEU A 22 9.24 10.33 -5.11
N ILE A 23 8.97 9.03 -5.00
CA ILE A 23 9.21 8.28 -3.76
C ILE A 23 10.70 8.34 -3.40
N PRO A 24 11.07 8.78 -2.18
CA PRO A 24 12.48 8.96 -1.81
C PRO A 24 13.28 7.66 -1.79
N SER A 25 12.66 6.56 -1.33
CA SER A 25 13.31 5.27 -1.19
C SER A 25 13.48 4.57 -2.55
N PRO A 26 14.72 4.29 -3.01
CA PRO A 26 14.95 3.59 -4.27
C PRO A 26 14.34 2.19 -4.29
N ASN A 27 14.37 1.49 -3.16
CA ASN A 27 13.76 0.16 -3.04
C ASN A 27 12.24 0.23 -3.21
N ALA A 28 11.59 1.19 -2.55
CA ALA A 28 10.15 1.39 -2.67
C ALA A 28 9.73 1.73 -4.11
N ARG A 29 10.53 2.54 -4.82
CA ARG A 29 10.32 2.81 -6.26
C ARG A 29 10.35 1.55 -7.11
N THR A 30 11.30 0.65 -6.85
CA THR A 30 11.39 -0.62 -7.58
C THR A 30 10.16 -1.49 -7.32
N ILE A 31 9.71 -1.58 -6.07
CA ILE A 31 8.51 -2.34 -5.69
C ILE A 31 7.25 -1.76 -6.38
N VAL A 32 7.06 -0.44 -6.30
CA VAL A 32 5.93 0.25 -6.97
C VAL A 32 5.98 0.05 -8.48
N THR A 33 7.16 0.08 -9.08
CA THR A 33 7.33 -0.19 -10.51
C THR A 33 6.88 -1.60 -10.87
N ALA A 34 7.23 -2.60 -10.06
CA ALA A 34 6.79 -3.98 -10.25
C ALA A 34 5.26 -4.11 -10.12
N TRP A 35 4.65 -3.41 -9.17
CA TRP A 35 3.18 -3.34 -9.03
C TRP A 35 2.52 -2.71 -10.25
N ILE A 36 3.00 -1.56 -10.72
CA ILE A 36 2.50 -0.91 -11.94
C ILE A 36 2.56 -1.87 -13.13
N GLN A 37 3.69 -2.56 -13.34
CA GLN A 37 3.85 -3.56 -14.39
C GLN A 37 2.84 -4.70 -14.26
N THR A 38 2.65 -5.21 -13.04
CA THR A 38 1.70 -6.28 -12.76
C THR A 38 0.26 -5.86 -13.07
N LEU A 39 -0.15 -4.67 -12.66
CA LEU A 39 -1.50 -4.14 -12.92
C LEU A 39 -1.72 -3.87 -14.41
N CYS A 40 -0.71 -3.35 -15.12
CA CYS A 40 -0.73 -3.21 -16.58
C CYS A 40 -0.90 -4.57 -17.27
N ARG A 41 -0.25 -5.64 -16.80
CA ARG A 41 -0.41 -6.99 -17.38
C ARG A 41 -1.85 -7.49 -17.28
N LEU A 42 -2.55 -7.15 -16.20
CA LEU A 42 -3.94 -7.54 -15.98
C LEU A 42 -4.94 -6.75 -16.84
N SER A 43 -4.55 -5.60 -17.43
CA SER A 43 -5.42 -4.84 -18.33
C SER A 43 -5.70 -5.54 -19.66
N CYS A 44 -4.90 -6.54 -20.01
CA CYS A 44 -5.10 -7.36 -21.20
C CYS A 44 -6.25 -8.39 -21.06
N ASN A 45 -6.85 -8.54 -19.87
CA ASN A 45 -7.90 -9.53 -19.62
C ASN A 45 -9.30 -9.02 -19.98
N LYS A 46 -10.08 -9.85 -20.69
CA LYS A 46 -11.49 -9.57 -21.04
C LYS A 46 -12.48 -9.77 -19.87
N CYS A 47 -12.01 -10.23 -18.71
CA CYS A 47 -12.89 -10.53 -17.58
C CYS A 47 -13.15 -9.29 -16.72
N SER A 48 -14.39 -8.83 -16.66
CA SER A 48 -14.81 -7.65 -15.86
C SER A 48 -14.42 -7.77 -14.39
N LYS A 49 -14.47 -8.98 -13.81
CA LYS A 49 -14.03 -9.22 -12.42
C LYS A 49 -12.54 -8.92 -12.22
N MET A 50 -11.70 -9.29 -13.18
CA MET A 50 -10.27 -9.00 -13.13
C MET A 50 -9.96 -7.53 -13.37
N LYS A 51 -10.77 -6.84 -14.19
CA LYS A 51 -10.70 -5.39 -14.36
C LYS A 51 -11.05 -4.65 -13.08
N GLY A 52 -12.13 -5.06 -12.41
CA GLY A 52 -12.50 -4.52 -11.10
C GLY A 52 -11.38 -4.72 -10.08
N LEU A 53 -10.86 -5.95 -9.96
CA LEU A 53 -9.76 -6.25 -9.05
C LEU A 53 -8.52 -5.40 -9.32
N ARG A 54 -8.12 -5.26 -10.59
CA ARG A 54 -7.03 -4.37 -11.00
C ARG A 54 -7.28 -2.93 -10.56
N ASN A 55 -8.49 -2.41 -10.74
CA ASN A 55 -8.85 -1.04 -10.38
C ASN A 55 -8.84 -0.83 -8.87
N ASP A 56 -9.32 -1.80 -8.08
CA ASP A 56 -9.25 -1.75 -6.62
C ASP A 56 -7.80 -1.58 -6.14
N TYR A 57 -6.89 -2.39 -6.69
CA TYR A 57 -5.45 -2.27 -6.41
C TYR A 57 -4.86 -0.95 -6.92
N ALA A 58 -5.26 -0.46 -8.09
CA ALA A 58 -4.77 0.80 -8.63
C ALA A 58 -5.20 1.99 -7.75
N TYR A 59 -6.44 2.00 -7.27
CA TYR A 59 -6.94 3.01 -6.33
C TYR A 59 -6.17 3.00 -5.01
N ALA A 60 -5.97 1.80 -4.43
CA ALA A 60 -5.23 1.67 -3.19
C ALA A 60 -3.77 2.11 -3.36
N LEU A 61 -3.12 1.68 -4.45
CA LEU A 61 -1.75 2.10 -4.78
C LEU A 61 -1.66 3.63 -4.93
N TYR A 62 -2.59 4.24 -5.66
CA TYR A 62 -2.67 5.69 -5.82
C TYR A 62 -2.73 6.41 -4.47
N GLY A 63 -3.55 5.93 -3.54
CA GLY A 63 -3.65 6.49 -2.19
C GLY A 63 -2.30 6.55 -1.47
N TYR A 64 -1.54 5.46 -1.50
CA TYR A 64 -0.23 5.41 -0.82
C TYR A 64 0.85 6.22 -1.55
N VAL A 65 0.96 6.09 -2.87
CA VAL A 65 2.02 6.79 -3.61
C VAL A 65 1.84 8.31 -3.59
N ARG A 66 0.59 8.79 -3.49
CA ARG A 66 0.30 10.23 -3.34
C ARG A 66 0.92 10.81 -2.06
N ASP A 67 0.99 10.01 -1.00
CA ASP A 67 1.66 10.34 0.25
C ASP A 67 3.18 10.03 0.21
N LEU A 68 3.73 9.74 -0.98
CA LEU A 68 5.13 9.36 -1.23
C LEU A 68 5.63 8.16 -0.42
N ARG A 69 4.73 7.24 -0.08
CA ARG A 69 5.02 6.03 0.69
C ARG A 69 4.43 4.78 0.05
N ILE A 70 4.84 3.63 0.56
CA ILE A 70 4.22 2.32 0.31
C ILE A 70 3.78 1.76 1.66
N ALA A 71 2.65 1.06 1.68
CA ALA A 71 2.15 0.41 2.88
C ALA A 71 1.21 -0.74 2.51
N GLY A 72 0.93 -1.62 3.47
CA GLY A 72 0.01 -2.73 3.31
C GLY A 72 0.52 -3.72 2.24
N PRO A 73 -0.33 -4.15 1.29
CA PRO A 73 0.08 -5.16 0.31
C PRO A 73 1.20 -4.68 -0.64
N PHE A 74 1.48 -3.37 -0.66
CA PHE A 74 2.49 -2.76 -1.53
C PHE A 74 3.88 -2.65 -0.89
N GLU A 75 4.04 -3.10 0.36
CA GLU A 75 5.36 -3.20 1.02
C GLU A 75 6.22 -4.33 0.45
N ASP A 76 5.58 -5.30 -0.20
CA ASP A 76 6.23 -6.43 -0.86
C ASP A 76 6.05 -6.37 -2.38
N TYR A 77 6.85 -7.17 -3.09
CA TYR A 77 6.65 -7.39 -4.52
C TYR A 77 5.28 -8.03 -4.81
N PRO A 78 4.66 -7.68 -5.95
CA PRO A 78 3.39 -8.30 -6.36
C PRO A 78 3.52 -9.82 -6.54
N PRO A 79 2.45 -10.58 -6.25
CA PRO A 79 2.46 -12.02 -6.45
C PRO A 79 2.59 -12.37 -7.93
N VAL A 80 3.43 -13.37 -8.23
CA VAL A 80 3.75 -13.77 -9.61
C VAL A 80 2.55 -14.45 -10.31
N LYS A 81 1.78 -15.24 -9.55
CA LYS A 81 0.74 -16.15 -10.09
C LYS A 81 -0.62 -15.47 -10.25
N TYR A 82 -1.25 -15.04 -9.16
CA TYR A 82 -2.58 -14.44 -9.17
C TYR A 82 -2.67 -13.33 -8.12
N LEU A 83 -3.54 -12.34 -8.37
CA LEU A 83 -3.94 -11.38 -7.35
C LEU A 83 -5.12 -11.93 -6.57
N GLU A 84 -4.99 -11.97 -5.25
CA GLU A 84 -6.09 -12.17 -4.32
C GLU A 84 -6.97 -10.91 -4.25
N SER A 85 -8.09 -10.97 -3.53
CA SER A 85 -8.87 -9.76 -3.28
C SER A 85 -8.05 -8.77 -2.45
N LEU A 86 -8.19 -7.47 -2.72
CA LEU A 86 -7.46 -6.44 -1.97
C LEU A 86 -7.66 -6.54 -0.44
N PRO A 87 -8.87 -6.82 0.10
CA PRO A 87 -9.06 -7.02 1.53
C PRO A 87 -8.32 -8.24 2.10
N GLU A 88 -8.16 -9.32 1.33
CA GLU A 88 -7.35 -10.47 1.75
C GLU A 88 -5.88 -10.14 1.77
N ALA A 89 -5.37 -9.52 0.70
CA ALA A 89 -3.97 -9.11 0.63
C ALA A 89 -3.61 -8.08 1.72
N ALA A 90 -4.50 -7.13 2.00
CA ALA A 90 -4.32 -6.18 3.10
C ALA A 90 -4.27 -6.88 4.47
N ARG A 91 -5.15 -7.87 4.71
CA ARG A 91 -5.12 -8.66 5.95
C ARG A 91 -3.82 -9.47 6.10
N GLN A 92 -3.32 -10.05 5.00
CA GLN A 92 -2.05 -10.78 5.02
C GLN A 92 -0.86 -9.83 5.26
N ALA A 93 -0.85 -8.68 4.59
CA ALA A 93 0.16 -7.66 4.80
C ALA A 93 0.17 -7.17 6.25
N ALA A 94 -1.00 -6.89 6.84
CA ALA A 94 -1.09 -6.46 8.24
C ALA A 94 -0.55 -7.51 9.24
N LYS A 95 -0.63 -8.81 8.90
CA LYS A 95 -0.02 -9.87 9.71
C LYS A 95 1.50 -9.91 9.57
N LYS A 96 2.01 -9.62 8.38
CA LYS A 96 3.45 -9.66 8.07
C LYS A 96 4.18 -8.40 8.52
N HIS A 97 3.53 -7.26 8.35
CA HIS A 97 4.00 -5.92 8.68
C HIS A 97 3.01 -5.30 9.68
N PRO A 98 3.01 -5.77 10.94
CA PRO A 98 2.10 -5.22 11.94
C PRO A 98 2.47 -3.75 12.20
N LEU A 99 1.46 -2.90 12.30
CA LEU A 99 1.61 -1.46 12.61
C LEU A 99 2.39 -1.21 13.90
N THR A 100 2.34 -2.16 14.84
CA THR A 100 3.05 -2.09 16.12
C THR A 100 4.47 -2.64 16.03
N SER A 101 4.96 -3.04 14.85
CA SER A 101 6.32 -3.54 14.68
C SER A 101 7.31 -2.39 14.92
N PRO A 102 8.21 -2.51 15.91
CA PRO A 102 9.26 -1.51 16.13
C PRO A 102 10.33 -1.54 15.04
N PHE A 103 10.31 -2.55 14.15
CA PHE A 103 11.24 -2.71 13.02
C PHE A 103 10.58 -2.38 11.68
N SER A 104 9.43 -1.68 11.69
CA SER A 104 8.76 -1.23 10.47
C SER A 104 9.43 0.02 9.91
N GLN A 105 9.29 0.25 8.60
CA GLN A 105 9.78 1.47 7.97
C GLN A 105 9.08 2.72 8.53
N GLU A 106 7.81 2.58 8.94
CA GLU A 106 7.04 3.60 9.65
C GLU A 106 7.66 3.93 11.01
N ALA A 107 8.03 2.91 11.80
CA ALA A 107 8.71 3.10 13.07
C ALA A 107 10.05 3.81 12.88
N ASP A 108 10.86 3.36 11.91
CA ASP A 108 12.14 4.02 11.59
C ASP A 108 11.95 5.47 11.18
N SER A 109 10.97 5.75 10.30
CA SER A 109 10.66 7.10 9.82
C SER A 109 10.18 8.00 10.96
N PHE A 110 9.38 7.47 11.88
CA PHE A 110 8.94 8.19 13.07
C PHE A 110 10.12 8.51 13.98
N ILE A 111 10.98 7.54 14.29
CA ILE A 111 12.15 7.71 15.17
C ILE A 111 13.13 8.73 14.59
N LEU A 112 13.37 8.71 13.27
CA LEU A 112 14.25 9.68 12.58
C LEU A 112 13.75 11.13 12.66
N GLN A 113 12.45 11.34 12.88
CA GLN A 113 11.86 12.68 13.05
C GLN A 113 11.91 13.15 14.51
N GLN A 114 12.28 12.29 15.46
CA GLN A 114 12.34 12.65 16.87
C GLN A 114 13.63 13.39 17.20
N PRO A 115 13.64 14.25 18.24
CA PRO A 115 14.85 14.93 18.68
C PRO A 115 15.93 13.95 19.14
N THR A 116 17.19 14.25 18.83
CA THR A 116 18.33 13.55 19.42
C THR A 116 18.48 13.94 20.89
N THR A 117 18.47 12.97 21.80
CA THR A 117 18.68 13.21 23.23
C THR A 117 20.15 13.46 23.53
N GLU A 118 20.48 14.61 24.13
CA GLU A 118 21.83 14.91 24.63
C GLU A 118 22.16 14.09 25.91
N GLU A 119 21.16 13.92 26.80
CA GLU A 119 21.20 13.03 27.97
C GLU A 119 19.84 12.33 28.15
N GLY A 120 19.84 11.07 28.61
CA GLY A 120 18.63 10.29 28.88
C GLY A 120 18.12 9.46 27.68
N ALA A 121 16.84 9.06 27.72
CA ALA A 121 16.19 8.28 26.67
C ALA A 121 14.70 8.64 26.54
N PHE A 122 14.20 8.70 25.31
CA PHE A 122 12.76 8.76 25.03
C PHE A 122 12.20 7.35 24.79
N CYS A 123 11.01 7.09 25.32
CA CYS A 123 10.26 5.86 25.07
C CYS A 123 8.95 6.22 24.36
N TYR A 124 8.71 5.60 23.21
CA TYR A 124 7.50 5.77 22.42
C TYR A 124 6.71 4.46 22.43
N ILE A 125 5.39 4.56 22.66
CA ILE A 125 4.49 3.41 22.71
C ILE A 125 3.40 3.61 21.67
N ALA A 126 3.35 2.73 20.67
CA ALA A 126 2.24 2.68 19.72
C ALA A 126 1.06 1.97 20.37
N VAL A 127 -0.04 2.70 20.60
CA VAL A 127 -1.29 2.14 21.13
C VAL A 127 -2.24 1.91 19.96
N THR A 128 -2.67 0.67 19.79
CA THR A 128 -3.69 0.27 18.80
C THR A 128 -4.82 -0.46 19.52
N GLY A 129 -6.03 -0.44 18.96
CA GLY A 129 -7.17 -1.12 19.56
C GLY A 129 -8.30 -1.34 18.56
N ASP A 130 -9.08 -2.39 18.80
CA ASP A 130 -10.27 -2.70 18.03
C ASP A 130 -11.47 -1.93 18.58
N VAL A 131 -12.37 -1.50 17.70
CA VAL A 131 -13.67 -0.94 18.11
C VAL A 131 -14.51 -2.07 18.67
N ILE A 132 -14.66 -2.12 19.99
CA ILE A 132 -15.56 -3.08 20.65
C ILE A 132 -16.98 -2.55 20.48
N GLU A 133 -17.74 -3.12 19.54
CA GLU A 133 -19.18 -2.90 19.46
C GLU A 133 -19.83 -3.45 20.74
N THR A 134 -20.18 -2.55 21.66
CA THR A 134 -20.95 -2.90 22.84
C THR A 134 -22.39 -3.14 22.38
N THR A 135 -22.74 -4.41 22.21
CA THR A 135 -24.13 -4.83 22.07
C THR A 135 -24.84 -4.52 23.39
N ALA A 136 -25.45 -3.34 23.46
CA ALA A 136 -26.42 -3.02 24.50
C ALA A 136 -27.59 -4.01 24.37
N LYS A 137 -27.73 -4.89 25.36
CA LYS A 137 -28.88 -5.78 25.52
C LYS A 137 -30.09 -5.01 26.02
#